data_AF-A0A947AS91-F1
#
_entry.id   AF-A0A947AS91-F1
#
_cell.length_a   1.000
_cell.length_b   1.000
_cell.length_c   1.000
_cell.angle_alpha   90.00
_cell.angle_beta   90.00
_cell.angle_gamma   90.00
#
_symmetry.space_group_name_H-M   'P 1'
#
loop_
_entity.id
_entity.type
_entity.pdbx_description
1 polymer ?
#
loop_
_entity_poly.entity_id
_entity_poly.type
_entity_poly.pdbx_seq_one_letter_code
_entity_poly.pdbx_strand_id
1 'polypeptide(L)'
;ALNFWTGYSPSYRNVTLPNGETIVENQPPFLDGAVLGGFYRMRGFNSNRFNDQSVIYTTAEYRYTLKWNPVANVSWLRWLNLDWFQLVGFVEGGRVAAGYDLSELFLDWKADAGIGIRALTAGTVVRFDMAVSEEGGAAWVMFGQPF
;
A
#
# COMPACT_ATOMS: atom_id res chain seq x y z
N ALA A 1 8.42 -1.01 12.12
CA ALA A 1 9.08 -0.84 10.81
C ALA A 1 8.67 0.51 10.26
N LEU A 2 9.62 1.25 9.73
CA LEU A 2 9.36 2.51 9.02
C LEU A 2 9.81 2.29 7.57
N ASN A 3 9.03 2.77 6.61
CA ASN A 3 9.38 2.71 5.21
C ASN A 3 9.09 4.06 4.56
N PHE A 4 10.02 4.47 3.70
CA PHE A 4 9.95 5.68 2.91
C PHE A 4 10.23 5.28 1.45
N TRP A 5 9.36 5.68 0.55
CA TRP A 5 9.51 5.47 -0.89
C TRP A 5 9.22 6.78 -1.62
N THR A 6 10.01 7.05 -2.64
CA THR A 6 9.82 8.20 -3.51
C THR A 6 10.14 7.80 -4.95
N GLY A 7 9.52 8.47 -5.91
CA GLY A 7 9.69 8.16 -7.33
C GLY A 7 9.49 9.40 -8.18
N TYR A 8 10.16 9.40 -9.33
CA TYR A 8 10.03 10.44 -10.34
C TYR A 8 10.23 9.83 -11.72
N SER A 9 9.39 10.21 -12.67
CA SER A 9 9.47 9.81 -14.07
C SER A 9 9.97 10.99 -14.92
N PRO A 10 11.27 11.05 -15.27
CA PRO A 10 11.83 12.21 -15.98
C PRO A 10 11.29 12.39 -17.40
N SER A 11 10.84 11.31 -18.04
CA SER A 11 10.29 11.34 -19.40
C SER A 11 8.82 11.78 -19.45
N TYR A 12 8.08 11.62 -18.34
CA TYR A 12 6.68 12.01 -18.23
C TYR A 12 6.55 13.52 -18.48
N ARG A 13 5.60 13.92 -19.31
CA ARG A 13 5.27 15.34 -19.49
C ARG A 13 3.80 15.55 -19.79
N ASN A 14 3.27 16.63 -19.24
CA ASN A 14 1.97 17.18 -19.62
C ASN A 14 2.21 18.21 -20.73
N VAL A 15 1.65 17.97 -21.92
CA VAL A 15 1.75 18.89 -23.06
C VAL A 15 0.39 19.51 -23.30
N THR A 16 0.30 20.83 -23.18
CA THR A 16 -0.91 21.57 -23.55
C THR A 16 -0.86 21.91 -25.03
N LEU A 17 -1.82 21.38 -25.77
CA LEU A 17 -2.00 21.61 -27.20
C LEU A 17 -2.52 23.03 -27.47
N PRO A 18 -2.34 23.56 -28.69
CA PRO A 18 -2.82 24.90 -29.06
C PRO A 18 -4.34 25.11 -28.92
N ASN A 19 -5.11 24.03 -28.87
CA ASN A 19 -6.57 24.04 -28.64
C ASN A 19 -6.96 24.11 -27.14
N GLY A 20 -5.97 24.16 -26.23
CA GLY A 20 -6.17 24.19 -24.78
C GLY A 20 -6.32 22.81 -24.11
N GLU A 21 -6.22 21.72 -24.88
CA GLU A 21 -6.28 20.36 -24.35
C GLU A 21 -4.92 19.94 -23.79
N THR A 22 -4.89 19.33 -22.60
CA THR A 22 -3.66 18.79 -22.02
C THR A 22 -3.59 17.29 -22.28
N ILE A 23 -2.56 16.87 -23.01
CA ILE A 23 -2.24 15.46 -23.23
C ILE A 23 -1.09 15.03 -22.33
N VAL A 24 -1.08 13.76 -21.93
CA VAL A 24 0.01 13.17 -21.16
C VAL A 24 0.88 12.35 -22.10
N GLU A 25 2.18 12.65 -22.15
CA GLU A 25 3.16 11.91 -22.93
C GLU A 25 4.14 11.16 -22.02
N ASN A 26 4.57 9.97 -22.48
CA ASN A 26 5.54 9.09 -21.79
C ASN A 26 5.16 8.74 -20.35
N GLN A 27 3.86 8.68 -20.05
CA GLN A 27 3.39 8.15 -18.79
C GLN A 27 3.78 6.66 -18.68
N PRO A 28 4.44 6.24 -17.59
CA PRO A 28 4.71 4.82 -17.38
C PRO A 28 3.38 4.06 -17.33
N PRO A 29 3.37 2.76 -17.69
CA PRO A 29 2.20 1.92 -17.50
C PRO A 29 1.64 2.09 -16.09
N PHE A 30 0.31 2.06 -15.95
CA PHE A 30 -0.39 2.42 -14.71
C PHE A 30 0.05 1.62 -13.46
N LEU A 31 0.74 0.49 -13.63
CA LEU A 31 1.27 -0.37 -12.57
C LEU A 31 2.74 -0.11 -12.21
N ASP A 32 3.50 0.56 -13.08
CA ASP A 32 4.96 0.68 -12.99
C ASP A 32 5.43 2.12 -12.69
N GLY A 33 4.47 3.04 -12.54
CA GLY A 33 4.71 4.46 -12.33
C GLY A 33 4.75 4.92 -10.87
N ALA A 34 4.76 6.24 -10.71
CA ALA A 34 4.58 6.93 -9.45
C ALA A 34 3.11 6.83 -9.00
N VAL A 35 2.74 5.67 -8.45
CA VAL A 35 1.36 5.28 -8.17
C VAL A 35 1.16 4.93 -6.69
N LEU A 36 0.02 5.35 -6.12
CA LEU A 36 -0.44 5.03 -4.78
C LEU A 36 -1.85 4.44 -4.81
N GLY A 37 -2.12 3.53 -3.89
CA GLY A 37 -3.41 2.86 -3.73
C GLY A 37 -3.35 1.39 -4.12
N GLY A 38 -4.04 0.55 -3.35
CA GLY A 38 -4.02 -0.90 -3.49
C GLY A 38 -3.27 -1.60 -2.36
N PHE A 39 -3.02 -2.90 -2.51
CA PHE A 39 -2.55 -3.74 -1.40
C PHE A 39 -1.06 -3.57 -1.01
N TYR A 40 -0.26 -2.91 -1.85
CA TYR A 40 1.17 -2.67 -1.58
C TYR A 40 1.47 -1.33 -0.89
N ARG A 41 0.68 -0.29 -1.19
CA ARG A 41 0.87 1.08 -0.69
C ARG A 41 -0.48 1.77 -0.66
N MET A 42 -0.75 2.49 0.43
CA MET A 42 -2.00 3.19 0.65
C MET A 42 -3.19 2.22 0.59
N ARG A 43 -3.16 1.21 1.46
CA ARG A 43 -4.11 0.08 1.49
C ARG A 43 -5.56 0.48 1.68
N GLY A 44 -5.83 1.66 2.22
CA GLY A 44 -7.18 2.20 2.40
C GLY A 44 -7.79 2.82 1.15
N PHE A 45 -7.02 2.91 0.06
CA PHE A 45 -7.47 3.44 -1.23
C PHE A 45 -7.55 2.33 -2.29
N ASN A 46 -8.39 2.56 -3.30
CA ASN A 46 -8.51 1.64 -4.45
C ASN A 46 -7.16 1.48 -5.18
N SER A 47 -6.98 0.35 -5.85
CA SER A 47 -5.78 0.08 -6.63
C SER A 47 -5.51 1.17 -7.66
N ASN A 48 -4.28 1.69 -7.67
CA ASN A 48 -3.84 2.75 -8.58
C ASN A 48 -4.70 4.03 -8.51
N ARG A 49 -5.23 4.35 -7.32
CA ARG A 49 -6.12 5.50 -7.10
C ARG A 49 -5.45 6.85 -7.39
N PHE A 50 -4.17 6.98 -7.10
CA PHE A 50 -3.39 8.18 -7.37
C PHE A 50 -2.20 7.83 -8.24
N ASN A 51 -1.99 8.58 -9.31
CA ASN A 51 -0.87 8.41 -10.21
C ASN A 51 -0.48 9.78 -10.78
N ASP A 52 0.82 10.05 -10.86
CA ASP A 52 1.33 11.25 -11.54
C ASP A 52 2.81 11.05 -11.89
N GLN A 53 3.51 12.12 -12.24
CA GLN A 53 4.92 12.12 -12.60
C GLN A 53 5.84 11.78 -11.42
N SER A 54 5.54 12.30 -10.23
CA SER A 54 6.31 12.10 -9.00
C SER A 54 5.44 11.54 -7.88
N VAL A 55 6.07 10.90 -6.90
CA VAL A 55 5.38 10.34 -5.73
C VAL A 55 6.27 10.38 -4.50
N ILE A 56 5.65 10.60 -3.36
CA ILE A 56 6.23 10.35 -2.04
C ILE A 56 5.28 9.46 -1.24
N TYR A 57 5.85 8.54 -0.47
CA TYR A 57 5.13 7.59 0.35
C TYR A 57 5.91 7.32 1.62
N THR A 58 5.19 7.28 2.74
CA THR A 58 5.72 6.90 4.04
C THR A 58 4.76 5.96 4.72
N THR A 59 5.30 5.03 5.50
CA THR A 59 4.50 4.19 6.38
C THR A 59 5.23 3.89 7.67
N ALA A 60 4.44 3.78 8.73
CA ALA A 60 4.85 3.20 9.98
C ALA A 60 3.99 1.96 10.25
N GLU A 61 4.66 0.83 10.45
CA GLU A 61 4.01 -0.46 10.70
C GLU A 61 4.55 -1.09 12.00
N TYR A 62 3.67 -1.40 12.93
CA TYR A 62 3.96 -2.12 14.15
C TYR A 62 3.54 -3.58 13.99
N ARG A 63 4.48 -4.50 14.20
CA ARG A 63 4.26 -5.95 14.05
C ARG A 63 4.49 -6.64 15.38
N TYR A 64 3.49 -7.35 15.88
CA TYR A 64 3.54 -8.09 17.13
C TYR A 64 3.28 -9.57 16.90
N THR A 65 4.33 -10.39 17.01
CA THR A 65 4.22 -11.85 16.89
C THR A 65 3.80 -12.45 18.23
N LEU A 66 2.70 -13.20 18.24
CA LEU A 66 2.25 -13.94 19.41
C LEU A 66 3.25 -15.04 19.75
N LYS A 67 3.59 -15.15 21.05
CA LYS A 67 4.43 -16.23 21.57
C LYS A 67 3.68 -17.56 21.73
N TRP A 68 2.38 -17.55 21.54
CA TRP A 68 1.48 -18.69 21.68
C TRP A 68 0.69 -18.87 20.38
N ASN A 69 0.33 -20.12 20.07
CA ASN A 69 -0.48 -20.42 18.90
C ASN A 69 -1.98 -20.30 19.25
N PRO A 70 -2.71 -19.33 18.68
CA PRO A 70 -4.10 -19.09 19.05
C PRO A 70 -5.08 -20.17 18.60
N VAL A 71 -4.68 -21.02 17.66
CA VAL A 71 -5.55 -22.07 17.10
C VAL A 71 -5.15 -23.48 17.55
N ALA A 72 -4.15 -23.62 18.43
CA ALA A 72 -3.62 -24.92 18.86
C ALA A 72 -4.69 -25.86 19.46
N ASN A 73 -5.63 -25.30 20.22
CA ASN A 73 -6.70 -26.05 20.90
C ASN A 73 -8.00 -26.16 20.08
N VAL A 74 -8.04 -25.60 18.87
CA VAL A 74 -9.24 -25.62 18.02
C VAL A 74 -9.14 -26.79 17.05
N SER A 75 -9.83 -27.88 17.37
CA SER A 75 -9.72 -29.17 16.67
C SER A 75 -9.95 -29.09 15.16
N TRP A 76 -10.93 -28.30 14.72
CA TRP A 76 -11.26 -28.12 13.29
C TRP A 76 -10.31 -27.17 12.54
N LEU A 77 -9.40 -26.46 13.23
CA LEU A 77 -8.40 -25.58 12.62
C LEU A 77 -6.99 -26.20 12.58
N ARG A 78 -6.83 -27.41 13.10
CA ARG A 78 -5.53 -28.11 13.13
C ARG A 78 -4.90 -28.31 11.74
N TRP A 79 -5.73 -28.44 10.70
CA TRP A 79 -5.26 -28.58 9.32
C TRP A 79 -4.49 -27.36 8.79
N LEU A 80 -4.63 -26.19 9.42
CA LEU A 80 -3.91 -24.99 9.02
C LEU A 80 -2.40 -25.10 9.24
N ASN A 81 -1.93 -25.98 10.16
CA ASN A 81 -0.52 -26.09 10.55
C ASN A 81 0.12 -24.72 10.78
N LEU A 82 -0.45 -23.96 11.73
CA LEU A 82 -0.06 -22.59 11.99
C LEU A 82 1.21 -22.54 12.84
N ASP A 83 2.29 -22.03 12.26
CA ASP A 83 3.61 -21.95 12.90
C ASP A 83 3.74 -20.69 13.77
N TRP A 84 3.30 -19.54 13.25
CA TRP A 84 3.24 -18.29 13.99
C TRP A 84 2.07 -17.42 13.55
N PHE A 85 1.65 -16.54 14.47
CA PHE A 85 0.59 -15.57 14.27
C PHE A 85 1.08 -14.18 14.63
N GLN A 86 0.81 -13.18 13.80
CA GLN A 86 1.26 -11.81 13.99
C GLN A 86 0.12 -10.84 13.79
N LEU A 87 0.01 -9.90 14.72
CA LEU A 87 -0.85 -8.73 14.62
C LEU A 87 -0.03 -7.58 14.04
N VAL A 88 -0.65 -6.83 13.14
CA VAL A 88 -0.03 -5.70 12.46
C VAL A 88 -0.94 -4.49 12.64
N GLY A 89 -0.38 -3.37 13.08
CA GLY A 89 -1.04 -2.07 13.01
C GLY A 89 -0.21 -1.17 12.11
N PHE A 90 -0.84 -0.41 11.22
CA PHE A 90 -0.12 0.44 10.29
C PHE A 90 -0.82 1.77 10.07
N VAL A 91 -0.01 2.77 9.74
CA VAL A 91 -0.44 4.05 9.19
C VAL A 91 0.40 4.31 7.95
N GLU A 92 -0.24 4.82 6.90
CA GLU A 92 0.38 5.11 5.62
C GLU A 92 0.02 6.53 5.21
N GLY A 93 0.87 7.11 4.40
CA GLY A 93 0.53 8.36 3.75
C GLY A 93 1.44 8.67 2.59
N GLY A 94 0.95 9.49 1.68
CA GLY A 94 1.69 9.88 0.50
C GLY A 94 0.93 10.84 -0.39
N ARG A 95 1.60 11.24 -1.46
CA ARG A 95 1.05 12.08 -2.51
C ARG A 95 1.77 11.86 -3.82
N VAL A 96 1.05 12.09 -4.91
CA VAL A 96 1.60 12.19 -6.27
C VAL A 96 1.52 13.64 -6.76
N ALA A 97 2.44 14.05 -7.63
CA ALA A 97 2.46 15.41 -8.19
C ALA A 97 3.02 15.44 -9.61
N ALA A 98 2.74 16.53 -10.33
CA ALA A 98 3.17 16.75 -11.71
C ALA A 98 4.67 17.12 -11.82
N GLY A 99 5.37 17.29 -10.71
CA GLY A 99 6.80 17.57 -10.65
C GLY A 99 7.41 17.09 -9.34
N TYR A 100 8.73 17.01 -9.27
CA TYR A 100 9.43 16.66 -8.03
C TYR A 100 9.68 17.91 -7.17
N ASP A 101 8.61 18.51 -6.69
CA ASP A 101 8.66 19.63 -5.75
C ASP A 101 8.18 19.15 -4.37
N LEU A 102 9.06 19.23 -3.37
CA LEU A 102 8.73 18.80 -2.01
C LEU A 102 7.59 19.64 -1.40
N SER A 103 7.51 20.94 -1.75
CA SER A 103 6.43 21.79 -1.24
C SER A 103 5.07 21.35 -1.75
N GLU A 104 4.99 20.88 -2.99
CA GLU A 104 3.77 20.32 -3.59
C GLU A 104 3.50 18.89 -3.09
N LEU A 105 4.54 18.06 -2.97
CA LEU A 105 4.44 16.67 -2.51
C LEU A 105 4.02 16.53 -1.04
N PHE A 106 4.32 17.53 -0.20
CA PHE A 106 3.85 17.56 1.19
C PHE A 106 2.55 18.37 1.39
N LEU A 107 2.02 19.00 0.33
CA LEU A 107 0.73 19.69 0.38
C LEU A 107 -0.43 18.69 0.23
N ASP A 108 -1.56 18.87 0.92
CA ASP A 108 -2.76 17.99 0.76
C ASP A 108 -2.40 16.49 0.80
N TRP A 109 -1.75 16.12 1.92
CA TRP A 109 -1.27 14.78 2.18
C TRP A 109 -2.42 13.78 2.30
N LYS A 110 -2.32 12.65 1.60
CA LYS A 110 -3.29 11.55 1.72
C LYS A 110 -2.80 10.56 2.73
N ALA A 111 -3.68 10.10 3.61
CA ALA A 111 -3.34 9.15 4.66
C ALA A 111 -4.39 8.05 4.79
N ASP A 112 -3.94 6.88 5.22
CA ASP A 112 -4.79 5.81 5.70
C ASP A 112 -4.20 5.13 6.94
N ALA A 113 -5.03 4.36 7.61
CA ALA A 113 -4.63 3.56 8.75
C ALA A 113 -5.35 2.23 8.74
N GLY A 114 -4.73 1.21 9.31
CA GLY A 114 -5.31 -0.11 9.30
C GLY A 114 -4.68 -1.08 10.27
N ILE A 115 -5.29 -2.26 10.29
CA ILE A 115 -4.83 -3.41 11.05
C ILE A 115 -4.73 -4.61 10.11
N GLY A 116 -3.84 -5.51 10.45
CA GLY A 116 -3.63 -6.73 9.71
C GLY A 116 -3.30 -7.91 10.60
N ILE A 117 -3.53 -9.09 10.05
CA ILE A 117 -3.16 -10.36 10.63
C ILE A 117 -2.28 -11.08 9.61
N ARG A 118 -1.15 -11.60 10.07
CA ARG A 118 -0.28 -12.46 9.28
C ARG A 118 -0.13 -13.80 9.98
N ALA A 119 -0.17 -14.88 9.24
CA ALA A 119 0.08 -16.22 9.74
C ALA A 119 0.94 -17.00 8.77
N LEU A 120 1.89 -17.77 9.30
CA LEU A 120 2.58 -18.81 8.52
C LEU A 120 1.85 -20.13 8.74
N THR A 121 1.35 -20.70 7.66
CA THR A 121 0.54 -21.92 7.67
C THR A 121 1.04 -22.84 6.58
N ALA A 122 1.40 -24.08 6.95
CA ALA A 122 1.92 -25.09 6.03
C ALA A 122 3.03 -24.57 5.08
N GLY A 123 3.95 -23.74 5.60
CA GLY A 123 5.05 -23.16 4.83
C GLY A 123 4.69 -21.96 3.94
N THR A 124 3.45 -21.48 3.97
CA THR A 124 2.99 -20.31 3.20
C THR A 124 2.53 -19.18 4.13
N VAL A 125 2.89 -17.94 3.80
CA VAL A 125 2.39 -16.76 4.53
C VAL A 125 1.02 -16.38 3.98
N VAL A 126 0.05 -16.28 4.88
CA VAL A 126 -1.27 -15.72 4.62
C VAL A 126 -1.37 -14.39 5.36
N ARG A 127 -1.87 -13.37 4.67
CA ARG A 127 -2.05 -12.02 5.19
C ARG A 127 -3.47 -11.57 4.94
N PHE A 128 -4.06 -10.97 5.97
CA PHE A 128 -5.32 -10.25 5.88
C PHE A 128 -5.12 -8.85 6.44
N ASP A 129 -5.37 -7.83 5.62
CA ASP A 129 -5.30 -6.43 6.06
C ASP A 129 -6.64 -5.75 5.85
N MET A 130 -6.99 -4.86 6.78
CA MET A 130 -8.11 -3.93 6.67
C MET A 130 -7.59 -2.51 6.91
N ALA A 131 -7.92 -1.60 6.01
CA ALA A 131 -7.51 -0.20 6.08
C ALA A 131 -8.69 0.73 5.84
N VAL A 132 -8.63 1.93 6.42
CA VAL A 132 -9.63 2.99 6.29
C VAL A 132 -8.91 4.28 5.91
N SER A 133 -9.49 5.01 4.97
CA SER A 133 -9.04 6.29 4.44
C SER A 133 -10.21 7.29 4.37
N GLU A 134 -9.93 8.50 3.86
CA GLU A 134 -10.98 9.49 3.59
C GLU A 134 -12.00 9.07 2.51
N GLU A 135 -11.64 8.10 1.65
CA GLU A 135 -12.50 7.60 0.57
C GLU A 135 -13.28 6.33 0.93
N GLY A 136 -13.10 5.80 2.15
CA GLY A 136 -13.78 4.60 2.62
C GLY A 136 -12.82 3.57 3.23
N GLY A 137 -13.14 2.30 3.10
CA GLY A 137 -12.31 1.21 3.63
C GLY A 137 -12.12 0.09 2.63
N ALA A 138 -11.00 -0.62 2.75
CA ALA A 138 -10.65 -1.75 1.91
C ALA A 138 -10.11 -2.91 2.76
N ALA A 139 -10.30 -4.13 2.26
CA ALA A 139 -9.80 -5.35 2.86
C ALA A 139 -9.06 -6.19 1.82
N TRP A 140 -7.90 -6.73 2.19
CA TRP A 140 -7.00 -7.45 1.30
C TRP A 140 -6.64 -8.80 1.91
N VAL A 141 -6.83 -9.88 1.13
CA VAL A 141 -6.35 -11.23 1.47
C VAL A 141 -5.24 -11.61 0.49
N MET A 142 -4.08 -11.99 0.99
CA MET A 142 -2.92 -12.37 0.19
C MET A 142 -2.37 -13.73 0.64
N PHE A 143 -2.02 -14.56 -0.35
CA PHE A 143 -1.41 -15.87 -0.16
C PHE A 143 -0.03 -15.88 -0.81
N GLY A 144 0.98 -16.38 -0.11
CA GLY A 144 2.32 -16.57 -0.66
C GLY A 144 3.11 -15.28 -0.91
N GLN A 145 2.67 -14.14 -0.36
CA GLN A 145 3.42 -12.89 -0.39
C GLN A 145 4.11 -12.65 0.96
N PRO A 146 5.44 -12.82 1.06
CA PRO A 146 6.17 -12.66 2.32
C PRO A 146 6.39 -11.19 2.72
N PHE A 147 6.18 -10.24 1.80
CA PHE A 147 6.29 -8.80 2.05
C PHE A 147 4.94 -8.09 1.93
#